data_AF-A0A962D4J9-F1
#
_entry.id   AF-A0A962D4J9-F1
#
_cell.length_a   1.000
_cell.length_b   1.000
_cell.length_c   1.000
_cell.angle_alpha   90.00
_cell.angle_beta   90.00
_cell.angle_gamma   90.00
#
_symmetry.space_group_name_H-M   'P 1'
#
loop_
_entity.id
_entity.type
_entity.pdbx_description
1 polymer ?
#
loop_
_entity_poly.entity_id
_entity_poly.type
_entity_poly.pdbx_seq_one_letter_code
_entity_poly.pdbx_strand_id
1 'polypeptide(L)'
;MLIVIEQLLNKDEVAQMRERLTQSNWLDGADTAGSRSISVKQNLQLPRTDPVAQELGQLILRKLGHHPEFVSASLAEKIWPPVFNCYRNGGHYGTHSDAALMR
;
A
#
# COMPACT_ATOMS: atom_id res chain seq x y z
N MET A 1 18.91 -4.68 -5.47
CA MET A 1 19.25 -3.29 -5.10
C MET A 1 17.97 -2.60 -4.64
N LEU A 2 17.99 -1.92 -3.51
CA LEU A 2 16.86 -1.16 -2.96
C LEU A 2 17.26 0.31 -2.87
N ILE A 3 16.32 1.22 -3.13
CA ILE A 3 16.49 2.68 -3.01
C ILE A 3 15.49 3.18 -1.96
N VAL A 4 15.92 4.07 -1.09
CA VAL A 4 15.09 4.67 -0.03
C VAL A 4 14.81 6.12 -0.41
N ILE A 5 13.52 6.46 -0.52
CA ILE A 5 13.07 7.84 -0.73
C ILE A 5 12.63 8.39 0.62
N GLU A 6 13.50 9.19 1.22
CA GLU A 6 13.28 9.79 2.54
C GLU A 6 12.19 10.86 2.48
N GLN A 7 11.38 10.94 3.53
CA GLN A 7 10.43 12.04 3.76
C GLN A 7 9.43 12.31 2.59
N LEU A 8 9.05 11.27 1.83
CA LEU A 8 8.02 11.38 0.79
C LEU A 8 6.72 12.01 1.34
N LEU A 9 6.36 11.63 2.56
CA LEU A 9 5.30 12.24 3.35
C LEU A 9 5.92 12.94 4.56
N ASN A 10 5.47 14.15 4.85
CA ASN A 10 5.84 14.82 6.09
C ASN A 10 5.02 14.30 7.28
N LYS A 11 5.40 14.69 8.51
CA LYS A 11 4.76 14.18 9.74
C LYS A 11 3.27 14.51 9.82
N ASP A 12 2.86 15.69 9.39
CA ASP A 12 1.46 16.14 9.45
C ASP A 12 0.60 15.37 8.44
N GLU A 13 1.12 15.14 7.24
CA GLU A 13 0.48 14.30 6.23
C GLU A 13 0.29 12.88 6.73
N VAL A 14 1.34 12.29 7.32
CA VAL A 14 1.23 10.95 7.93
C VAL A 14 0.18 10.94 9.04
N ALA A 15 0.14 11.95 9.91
CA ALA A 15 -0.84 12.03 10.99
C ALA A 15 -2.28 12.08 10.45
N GLN A 16 -2.55 12.96 9.48
CA GLN A 16 -3.87 13.12 8.85
C GLN A 16 -4.30 11.84 8.12
N MET A 17 -3.40 11.20 7.39
CA MET A 17 -3.67 9.93 6.73
C MET A 17 -4.02 8.84 7.74
N ARG A 18 -3.26 8.75 8.84
CA ARG A 18 -3.51 7.77 9.90
C ARG A 18 -4.85 7.99 10.59
N GLU A 19 -5.22 9.23 10.90
CA GLU A 19 -6.52 9.55 11.50
C GLU A 19 -7.67 9.01 10.64
N ARG A 20 -7.63 9.30 9.34
CA ARG A 20 -8.64 8.81 8.38
C ARG A 20 -8.65 7.29 8.29
N LEU A 21 -7.47 6.67 8.17
CA LEU A 21 -7.33 5.21 8.09
C LEU A 21 -7.81 4.49 9.35
N THR A 22 -7.69 5.10 10.53
CA THR A 22 -8.17 4.48 11.78
C THR A 22 -9.69 4.38 11.87
N GLN A 23 -10.41 5.20 11.11
CA GLN A 23 -11.88 5.21 11.04
C GLN A 23 -12.44 4.35 9.90
N SER A 24 -11.58 3.83 9.02
CA SER A 24 -11.97 3.02 7.87
C SER A 24 -12.35 1.58 8.25
N ASN A 25 -13.10 0.91 7.36
CA ASN A 25 -13.55 -0.46 7.58
C ASN A 25 -12.51 -1.49 7.13
N TRP A 26 -11.69 -1.95 8.07
CA TRP A 26 -10.65 -2.95 7.87
C TRP A 26 -11.24 -4.35 7.75
N LEU A 27 -10.96 -5.04 6.64
CA LEU A 27 -11.37 -6.42 6.40
C LEU A 27 -10.20 -7.39 6.59
N ASP A 28 -10.50 -8.67 6.78
CA ASP A 28 -9.47 -9.71 6.76
C ASP A 28 -8.81 -9.76 5.38
N GLY A 29 -7.48 -9.66 5.35
CA GLY A 29 -6.72 -9.61 4.11
C GLY A 29 -6.55 -10.97 3.44
N ALA A 30 -6.96 -12.08 4.07
CA ALA A 30 -7.03 -13.41 3.45
C ALA A 30 -7.98 -13.42 2.23
N ASP A 31 -9.08 -12.67 2.28
CA ASP A 31 -10.09 -12.60 1.21
C ASP A 31 -9.64 -11.79 -0.02
N THR A 32 -8.54 -11.05 0.09
CA THR A 32 -8.00 -10.18 -0.98
C THR A 32 -6.77 -10.76 -1.69
N ALA A 33 -6.30 -11.94 -1.27
CA ALA A 33 -5.12 -12.57 -1.82
C ALA A 33 -5.48 -13.43 -3.05
N GLY A 34 -4.73 -13.28 -4.15
CA GLY A 34 -4.75 -14.26 -5.24
C GLY A 34 -4.40 -15.66 -4.71
N SER A 35 -4.88 -16.70 -5.39
CA SER A 35 -4.93 -18.11 -4.95
C SER A 35 -3.62 -18.75 -4.45
N ARG A 36 -2.47 -18.07 -4.54
CA ARG A 36 -1.15 -18.54 -4.09
C ARG A 36 -0.68 -17.99 -2.73
N SER A 37 -1.38 -17.02 -2.13
CA SER A 37 -0.91 -16.31 -0.91
C SER A 37 -1.82 -16.46 0.32
N ILE A 38 -2.90 -17.24 0.23
CA ILE A 38 -3.93 -17.34 1.28
C ILE A 38 -3.38 -17.97 2.57
N SER A 39 -2.40 -18.88 2.50
CA SER A 39 -1.93 -19.63 3.67
C SER A 39 -0.94 -18.90 4.58
N VAL A 40 -0.41 -17.73 4.17
CA VAL A 40 0.68 -17.02 4.90
C VAL A 40 0.39 -15.53 5.16
N LYS A 41 -0.81 -15.05 4.83
CA LYS A 41 -1.21 -13.65 4.97
C LYS A 41 -2.18 -13.49 6.13
N GLN A 42 -1.67 -13.05 7.28
CA GLN A 42 -2.45 -12.68 8.46
C GLN A 42 -2.39 -11.16 8.64
N ASN A 43 -3.22 -10.43 7.91
CA ASN A 43 -3.30 -8.99 8.01
C ASN A 43 -4.74 -8.49 7.83
N LEU A 44 -4.93 -7.21 8.09
CA LEU A 44 -6.14 -6.50 7.70
C LEU A 44 -5.84 -5.67 6.46
N GLN A 45 -6.84 -5.48 5.61
CA GLN A 45 -6.72 -4.68 4.40
C GLN A 45 -7.99 -3.87 4.14
N LEU A 46 -7.83 -2.64 3.67
CA LEU A 46 -8.97 -1.86 3.17
C LEU A 46 -9.38 -2.35 1.77
N PRO A 47 -10.69 -2.45 1.48
CA PRO A 47 -11.16 -2.71 0.12
C PRO A 47 -10.60 -1.71 -0.88
N ARG A 48 -10.30 -2.16 -2.10
CA ARG A 48 -9.84 -1.25 -3.18
C ARG A 48 -10.91 -0.23 -3.60
N THR A 49 -12.17 -0.55 -3.32
CA THR A 49 -13.33 0.32 -3.56
C THR A 49 -13.59 1.27 -2.40
N ASP A 50 -12.84 1.18 -1.30
CA ASP A 50 -12.95 2.10 -0.18
C ASP A 50 -12.58 3.53 -0.63
N PRO A 51 -13.46 4.53 -0.47
CA PRO A 51 -13.19 5.89 -0.93
C PRO A 51 -11.97 6.53 -0.25
N VAL A 52 -11.75 6.25 1.04
CA VAL A 52 -10.58 6.76 1.78
C VAL A 52 -9.31 6.14 1.21
N ALA A 53 -9.31 4.83 0.94
CA ALA A 53 -8.17 4.17 0.32
C ALA A 53 -7.85 4.75 -1.06
N GLN A 54 -8.86 5.01 -1.90
CA GLN A 54 -8.64 5.60 -3.23
C GLN A 54 -8.07 7.00 -3.16
N GLU A 55 -8.63 7.86 -2.30
CA GLU A 55 -8.18 9.24 -2.16
C GLU A 55 -6.76 9.34 -1.62
N LEU A 56 -6.45 8.57 -0.56
CA LEU A 56 -5.12 8.53 0.02
C LEU A 56 -4.10 7.89 -0.92
N GLY A 57 -4.49 6.87 -1.67
CA GLY A 57 -3.66 6.28 -2.72
C GLY A 57 -3.32 7.28 -3.83
N GLN A 58 -4.29 8.08 -4.28
CA GLN A 58 -4.05 9.16 -5.26
C GLN A 58 -3.12 10.24 -4.72
N LEU A 59 -3.22 10.60 -3.43
CA LEU A 59 -2.30 11.53 -2.79
C LEU A 59 -0.85 11.02 -2.83
N ILE A 60 -0.63 9.75 -2.47
CA ILE A 60 0.69 9.11 -2.53
C ILE A 60 1.22 9.12 -3.97
N LEU A 61 0.39 8.72 -4.94
CA LEU A 61 0.77 8.68 -6.36
C LEU A 61 1.15 10.07 -6.88
N ARG A 62 0.41 11.13 -6.50
CA ARG A 62 0.76 12.51 -6.86
C ARG A 62 2.12 12.89 -6.32
N LYS A 63 2.44 12.56 -5.07
CA LYS A 63 3.76 12.88 -4.49
C LYS A 63 4.89 12.12 -5.17
N LEU A 64 4.71 10.82 -5.41
CA LEU A 64 5.69 10.01 -6.14
C LEU A 64 5.94 10.56 -7.55
N GLY A 65 4.88 10.93 -8.28
CA GLY A 65 4.98 11.48 -9.63
C GLY A 65 5.71 12.83 -9.71
N HIS A 66 5.77 13.59 -8.61
CA HIS A 66 6.52 14.84 -8.51
C HIS A 66 7.90 14.69 -7.83
N HIS A 67 8.29 13.47 -7.40
CA HIS A 67 9.56 13.23 -6.73
C HIS A 67 10.65 12.84 -7.75
N PRO A 68 11.66 13.69 -8.02
CA PRO A 68 12.62 13.45 -9.11
C PRO A 68 13.37 12.13 -9.00
N GLU A 69 13.75 11.74 -7.78
CA GLU A 69 14.43 10.46 -7.53
C GLU A 69 13.53 9.26 -7.83
N PHE A 70 12.23 9.34 -7.51
CA PHE A 70 11.29 8.26 -7.80
C PHE A 70 11.13 8.09 -9.32
N VAL A 71 10.94 9.21 -10.02
CA VAL A 71 10.77 9.23 -11.47
C VAL A 71 12.01 8.65 -12.15
N SER A 72 13.21 9.09 -11.75
CA SER A 72 14.46 8.61 -12.33
C SER A 72 14.77 7.15 -12.00
N ALA A 73 14.46 6.70 -10.78
CA ALA A 73 14.79 5.34 -10.33
C ALA A 73 13.81 4.29 -10.84
N SER A 74 12.52 4.62 -10.93
CA SER A 74 11.48 3.66 -11.33
C SER A 74 11.23 3.63 -12.83
N LEU A 75 11.35 4.77 -13.52
CA LEU A 75 10.92 4.95 -14.92
C LEU A 75 9.54 4.34 -15.18
N ALA A 76 8.65 4.41 -14.18
CA ALA A 76 7.41 3.67 -14.17
C ALA A 76 6.45 4.15 -15.26
N GLU A 77 6.11 3.27 -16.20
CA GLU A 77 5.05 3.52 -17.20
C GLU A 77 3.65 3.44 -16.56
N LYS A 78 3.44 2.47 -15.66
CA LYS A 78 2.16 2.23 -15.00
C LYS A 78 2.39 1.76 -13.57
N ILE A 79 1.64 2.32 -12.63
CA ILE A 79 1.68 1.95 -11.22
C ILE A 79 0.37 1.26 -10.85
N TRP A 80 0.48 0.09 -10.23
CA TRP A 80 -0.68 -0.55 -9.62
C TRP A 80 -1.14 0.29 -8.42
N PRO A 81 -2.44 0.63 -8.29
CA PRO A 81 -2.90 1.53 -7.25
C PRO A 81 -2.45 1.09 -5.83
N PRO A 82 -2.00 2.01 -4.98
CA PRO A 82 -1.64 1.69 -3.61
C PRO A 82 -2.80 1.02 -2.86
N VAL A 83 -2.46 0.04 -2.02
CA VAL A 83 -3.39 -0.63 -1.11
C VAL A 83 -2.92 -0.42 0.33
N PHE A 84 -3.87 -0.41 1.27
CA PHE A 84 -3.60 -0.16 2.68
C PHE A 84 -3.76 -1.44 3.48
N ASN A 85 -2.67 -1.88 4.10
CA ASN A 85 -2.60 -3.07 4.94
C ASN A 85 -2.30 -2.68 6.39
N CYS A 86 -2.81 -3.45 7.35
CA CYS A 86 -2.54 -3.28 8.77
C CYS A 86 -2.22 -4.63 9.42
N TYR A 87 -1.12 -4.68 10.17
CA TYR A 87 -0.68 -5.87 10.90
C TYR A 87 -0.84 -5.59 12.39
N ARG A 88 -1.57 -6.46 13.10
CA ARG A 88 -1.85 -6.34 14.55
C ARG A 88 -1.73 -7.72 15.19
N ASN A 89 -1.49 -7.79 16.49
CA ASN A 89 -1.51 -9.03 17.29
C ASN A 89 -0.67 -10.18 16.71
N GLY A 90 0.54 -9.88 16.19
CA GLY A 90 1.40 -10.90 15.57
C GLY A 90 1.05 -11.25 14.12
N GLY A 91 0.15 -10.50 13.48
CA GLY A 91 -0.13 -10.60 12.05
C GLY A 91 1.14 -10.41 11.21
N HIS A 92 1.26 -11.19 10.14
CA HIS A 92 2.46 -11.25 9.30
C HIS A 92 2.09 -11.52 7.84
N TYR A 93 3.07 -11.32 6.96
CA TYR A 93 3.02 -11.82 5.60
C TYR A 93 4.32 -12.60 5.36
N GLY A 94 4.20 -13.93 5.31
CA GLY A 94 5.36 -14.82 5.24
C GLY A 94 6.22 -14.60 3.99
N THR A 95 7.42 -15.18 3.97
CA THR A 95 8.32 -15.09 2.81
C THR A 95 7.64 -15.62 1.55
N HIS A 96 7.61 -14.80 0.51
CA HIS A 96 7.02 -15.13 -0.78
C HIS A 96 7.69 -14.33 -1.90
N SER A 97 7.37 -14.68 -3.14
CA SER A 97 7.66 -13.84 -4.31
C SER A 97 6.36 -13.30 -4.86
N ASP A 98 6.36 -12.03 -5.25
CA ASP A 98 5.20 -11.41 -5.89
C ASP A 98 4.93 -12.04 -7.26
N ALA A 99 3.67 -11.97 -7.70
CA ALA A 99 3.30 -12.44 -9.02
C ALA A 99 3.95 -11.56 -10.10
N ALA A 100 4.57 -12.19 -11.10
CA ALA A 100 5.17 -11.48 -12.23
C ALA A 100 4.14 -10.71 -13.08
N LEU A 101 2.87 -11.10 -13.03
CA LEU A 101 1.76 -10.43 -13.72
C LEU A 101 0.66 -10.10 -12.72
N MET A 102 0.29 -8.82 -12.68
CA MET A 102 -0.92 -8.34 -12.02
C MET A 102 -1.98 -8.12 -13.09
N ARG A 103 -3.14 -8.78 -12.96
CA ARG A 103 -4.29 -8.64 -13.85
C ARG A 103 -5.38 -7.83 -13.18
#